data_AF-A0A0F9NT44-F1
#
_entry.id   AF-A0A0F9NT44-F1
#
_cell.length_a   1.000
_cell.length_b   1.000
_cell.length_c   1.000
_cell.angle_alpha   90.00
_cell.angle_beta   90.00
_cell.angle_gamma   90.00
#
_symmetry.space_group_name_H-M   'P 1'
#
loop_
_entity.id
_entity.type
_entity.pdbx_description
1 polymer ?
#
loop_
_entity_poly.entity_id
_entity_poly.type
_entity_poly.pdbx_seq_one_letter_code
_entity_poly.pdbx_strand_id
1 'polypeptide(L)'
;MKRQPIHPSSQNAVCPNCKKSFNSKHYSKGRYQKYCSKSCSVYQQHKRKEIGFENKNPNYIDGRSKEIKICKCGKQVNDYRGKLCSKCYIEKLIHLNKTRERHYTKEYRKQISERTSGEKHPNWQGDKVGYKGLHQWVNKKFGKANKCENKSCNKTSDMYEYSLLKGKEYERKRENFWMLCKSCHKKYDVYFREKDFSCSGVKI
;
A
#
# COMPACT_ATOMS: atom_id res chain seq x y z
N MET A 1 -6.83 -43.92 4.94
CA MET A 1 -5.47 -43.57 5.39
C MET A 1 -5.24 -42.07 5.26
N LYS A 2 -5.06 -41.32 6.36
CA LYS A 2 -4.77 -39.88 6.31
C LYS A 2 -3.28 -39.70 6.01
N ARG A 3 -2.92 -39.09 4.88
CA ARG A 3 -1.53 -38.74 4.56
C ARG A 3 -1.06 -37.69 5.57
N GLN A 4 0.04 -37.94 6.27
CA GLN A 4 0.65 -36.93 7.13
C GLN A 4 1.25 -35.80 6.27
N PRO A 5 1.14 -34.54 6.70
CA PRO A 5 1.73 -33.41 6.00
C PRO A 5 3.26 -33.50 6.05
N ILE A 6 3.88 -33.57 4.88
CA ILE A 6 5.34 -33.48 4.74
C ILE A 6 5.74 -32.02 5.00
N HIS A 7 6.32 -31.75 6.17
CA HIS A 7 6.91 -30.45 6.43
C HIS A 7 8.18 -30.29 5.59
N PRO A 8 8.30 -29.24 4.74
CA PRO A 8 9.52 -29.02 3.98
C PRO A 8 10.66 -28.72 4.96
N SER A 9 11.66 -29.61 4.94
CA SER A 9 12.90 -29.47 5.67
C SER A 9 13.45 -28.05 5.47
N SER A 10 13.85 -27.41 6.57
CA SER A 10 14.39 -26.05 6.53
C SER A 10 15.69 -26.06 5.74
N GLN A 11 15.62 -25.64 4.47
CA GLN A 11 16.79 -25.48 3.63
C GLN A 11 17.59 -24.26 4.13
N ASN A 12 18.67 -24.53 4.84
CA ASN A 12 19.68 -23.53 5.16
C ASN A 12 20.32 -23.07 3.84
N ALA A 13 20.26 -21.78 3.55
CA ALA A 13 20.91 -21.18 2.39
C ALA A 13 22.28 -20.63 2.81
N VAL A 14 23.27 -20.68 1.93
CA VAL A 14 24.60 -20.10 2.16
C VAL A 14 24.69 -18.78 1.39
N CYS A 15 25.00 -17.69 2.10
CA CYS A 15 25.15 -16.38 1.48
C CYS A 15 26.32 -16.39 0.49
N PRO A 16 26.12 -16.04 -0.80
CA PRO A 16 27.18 -16.08 -1.79
C PRO A 16 28.31 -15.09 -1.48
N ASN A 17 27.99 -14.02 -0.74
CA ASN A 17 28.93 -12.96 -0.40
C ASN A 17 29.83 -13.32 0.80
N CYS A 18 29.25 -13.63 1.96
CA CYS A 18 30.01 -13.85 3.20
C CYS A 18 30.09 -15.31 3.64
N LYS A 19 29.52 -16.24 2.85
CA LYS A 19 29.46 -17.69 3.12
C LYS A 19 28.77 -18.11 4.42
N LYS A 20 28.09 -17.20 5.12
CA LYS A 20 27.28 -17.53 6.30
C LYS A 20 26.02 -18.31 5.90
N SER A 21 25.76 -19.41 6.60
CA SER A 21 24.48 -20.12 6.54
C SER A 21 23.39 -19.29 7.20
N PHE A 22 22.21 -19.20 6.59
CA PHE A 22 21.06 -18.46 7.11
C PHE A 22 19.75 -19.16 6.77
N ASN A 23 18.73 -18.92 7.59
CA ASN A 23 17.40 -19.46 7.36
C ASN A 23 16.62 -18.57 6.38
N SER A 24 16.42 -19.09 5.16
CA SER A 24 15.76 -18.38 4.06
C SER A 24 14.28 -18.04 4.32
N LYS A 25 13.63 -18.70 5.30
CA LYS A 25 12.21 -18.49 5.63
C LYS A 25 11.93 -17.13 6.28
N HIS A 26 12.93 -16.47 6.87
CA HIS A 26 12.75 -15.16 7.51
C HIS A 26 12.68 -13.98 6.52
N TYR A 27 13.04 -14.19 5.25
CA TYR A 27 12.98 -13.14 4.23
C TYR A 27 11.75 -13.33 3.36
N SER A 28 10.71 -12.55 3.66
CA SER A 28 9.49 -12.42 2.85
C SER A 28 9.81 -12.30 1.36
N LYS A 29 9.11 -13.10 0.53
CA LYS A 29 9.20 -13.17 -0.95
C LYS A 29 9.69 -11.85 -1.58
N GLY A 30 10.98 -11.76 -1.88
CA GLY A 30 11.62 -10.54 -2.34
C GLY A 30 13.06 -10.77 -2.82
N ARG A 31 13.69 -9.74 -3.38
CA ARG A 31 15.02 -9.81 -4.04
C ARG A 31 16.18 -10.24 -3.11
N TYR A 32 15.93 -10.40 -1.81
CA TYR A 32 16.95 -10.67 -0.79
C TYR A 32 17.06 -12.13 -0.35
N GLN A 33 16.29 -13.05 -0.91
CA GLN A 33 16.28 -14.47 -0.50
C GLN A 33 17.64 -15.19 -0.59
N LYS A 34 18.60 -14.63 -1.35
CA LYS A 34 19.93 -15.21 -1.54
C LYS A 34 20.98 -14.69 -0.56
N TYR A 35 20.67 -13.69 0.27
CA TYR A 35 21.66 -13.01 1.10
C TYR A 35 21.25 -13.03 2.57
N CYS A 36 22.22 -13.21 3.46
CA CYS A 36 21.99 -13.17 4.90
C CYS A 36 21.71 -11.75 5.44
N SER A 37 21.88 -10.70 4.63
CA SER A 37 21.65 -9.31 5.02
C SER A 37 21.48 -8.39 3.81
N LYS A 38 20.88 -7.21 4.04
CA LYS A 38 20.79 -6.14 3.03
C LYS A 38 22.19 -5.67 2.60
N SER A 39 23.14 -5.58 3.53
CA SER A 39 24.53 -5.21 3.24
C SER A 39 25.21 -6.19 2.28
N CYS A 40 25.03 -7.50 2.47
CA CYS A 40 25.58 -8.51 1.55
C CYS A 40 24.96 -8.41 0.15
N SER A 41 23.67 -8.09 0.06
CA SER A 41 23.00 -7.87 -1.22
C SER A 41 23.51 -6.64 -1.96
N VAL A 42 23.80 -5.55 -1.24
CA VAL A 42 24.32 -4.32 -1.84
C VAL A 42 25.76 -4.52 -2.31
N TYR A 43 26.60 -5.17 -1.51
CA TYR A 43 27.99 -5.46 -1.90
C TYR A 43 28.10 -6.25 -3.21
N GLN A 44 27.28 -7.29 -3.42
CA GLN A 44 27.30 -8.04 -4.68
C GLN A 44 26.84 -7.18 -5.89
N GLN A 45 25.99 -6.16 -5.68
CA GLN A 45 25.60 -5.22 -6.74
C GLN A 45 26.75 -4.28 -7.12
N HIS A 46 27.56 -3.85 -6.15
CA HIS A 46 28.74 -3.02 -6.42
C HIS A 46 29.87 -3.82 -7.08
N LYS A 47 30.18 -5.02 -6.57
CA LYS A 47 31.21 -5.89 -7.16
C LYS A 47 30.91 -6.26 -8.63
N ARG A 48 29.62 -6.40 -8.99
CA ARG A 48 29.20 -6.61 -10.38
C ARG A 48 29.47 -5.40 -11.29
N LYS A 49 29.45 -4.18 -10.75
CA LYS A 49 29.79 -2.96 -11.50
C LYS A 49 31.31 -2.83 -11.71
N GLU A 50 32.11 -3.26 -10.72
CA GLU A 50 33.57 -3.20 -10.80
C GLU A 50 34.17 -4.21 -11.79
N ILE A 51 33.57 -5.40 -11.92
CA ILE A 51 34.08 -6.47 -12.81
C ILE A 51 33.81 -6.15 -14.31
N GLY A 52 33.31 -4.96 -14.65
CA GLY A 52 33.13 -4.59 -16.05
C GLY A 52 32.17 -5.52 -16.80
N PHE A 53 31.15 -6.04 -16.12
CA PHE A 53 29.94 -6.58 -16.78
C PHE A 53 29.15 -5.41 -17.38
N GLU A 54 29.80 -4.67 -18.27
CA GLU A 54 29.15 -3.80 -19.22
C GLU A 54 28.21 -4.69 -20.02
N ASN A 55 26.91 -4.39 -19.97
CA ASN A 55 25.96 -4.98 -20.92
C ASN A 55 26.45 -4.58 -22.32
N LYS A 56 27.26 -5.43 -22.97
CA LYS A 56 27.87 -5.19 -24.31
C LYS A 56 26.85 -5.13 -25.44
N ASN A 57 25.57 -5.02 -25.13
CA ASN A 57 24.55 -4.73 -26.11
C ASN A 57 23.87 -3.41 -25.72
N PRO A 58 24.15 -2.28 -26.42
CA PRO A 58 23.46 -1.00 -26.20
C PRO A 58 21.93 -1.09 -26.47
N ASN A 59 21.47 -2.22 -27.01
CA ASN A 59 20.07 -2.58 -27.18
C ASN A 59 19.50 -3.43 -26.04
N TYR A 60 20.18 -3.54 -24.90
CA TYR A 60 19.74 -4.33 -23.74
C TYR A 60 19.61 -3.43 -22.50
N ILE A 61 18.42 -2.90 -22.30
CA ILE A 61 18.03 -2.17 -21.09
C ILE A 61 17.01 -3.05 -20.36
N ASP A 62 17.23 -3.32 -19.07
CA ASP A 62 16.33 -4.11 -18.20
C ASP A 62 16.04 -5.58 -18.60
N GLY A 63 16.99 -6.27 -19.25
CA GLY A 63 16.87 -7.70 -19.49
C GLY A 63 16.00 -8.11 -20.69
N ARG A 64 15.75 -7.18 -21.63
CA ARG A 64 14.96 -7.44 -22.85
C ARG A 64 15.69 -6.87 -24.06
N SER A 65 15.71 -7.62 -25.16
CA SER A 65 16.21 -7.13 -26.46
C SER A 65 15.30 -6.00 -26.97
N LYS A 66 15.89 -4.87 -27.39
CA LYS A 66 15.18 -3.87 -28.20
C LYS A 66 14.93 -4.45 -29.60
N GLU A 67 13.88 -5.24 -29.74
CA GLU A 67 13.30 -5.44 -31.07
C GLU A 67 12.61 -4.15 -31.49
N ILE A 68 13.11 -3.52 -32.57
CA ILE A 68 12.40 -2.40 -33.20
C ILE A 68 11.08 -2.95 -33.73
N LYS A 69 9.97 -2.48 -33.16
CA LYS A 69 8.64 -2.85 -33.62
C LYS A 69 8.11 -1.74 -34.52
N ILE A 70 7.45 -2.15 -35.60
CA ILE A 70 6.80 -1.21 -36.51
C ILE A 70 5.33 -1.11 -36.10
N CYS A 71 4.87 0.10 -35.78
CA CYS A 71 3.47 0.39 -35.52
C CYS A 71 2.64 0.13 -36.79
N LYS A 72 1.34 -0.17 -36.65
CA LYS A 72 0.41 -0.27 -37.79
C LYS A 72 0.41 0.93 -38.75
N CYS A 73 0.85 2.11 -38.30
CA CYS A 73 0.99 3.30 -39.13
C CYS A 73 2.37 3.45 -39.78
N GLY A 74 3.22 2.41 -39.75
CA GLY A 74 4.57 2.40 -40.33
C GLY A 74 5.66 3.02 -39.45
N LYS A 75 5.31 3.71 -38.36
CA LYS A 75 6.29 4.34 -37.47
C LYS A 75 7.03 3.32 -36.59
N GLN A 76 8.35 3.42 -36.52
CA GLN A 76 9.14 2.66 -35.56
C GLN A 76 8.79 3.07 -34.13
N VAL A 77 8.62 2.09 -33.24
CA VAL A 77 8.36 2.32 -31.82
C VAL A 77 9.43 1.66 -30.97
N ASN A 78 9.99 2.44 -30.05
CA ASN A 78 11.06 2.01 -29.14
C ASN A 78 10.52 1.68 -27.73
N ASP A 79 9.20 1.61 -27.56
CA ASP A 79 8.56 1.49 -26.26
C ASP A 79 8.30 0.02 -25.87
N TYR A 80 8.70 -0.33 -24.65
CA TYR A 80 8.43 -1.62 -23.99
C TYR A 80 6.94 -1.87 -23.72
N ARG A 81 6.08 -0.84 -23.84
CA ARG A 81 4.65 -0.89 -23.46
C ARG A 81 3.69 -1.25 -24.61
N GLY A 82 4.15 -1.45 -25.84
CA GLY A 82 3.25 -1.98 -26.88
C GLY A 82 3.71 -1.92 -28.33
N LYS A 83 2.89 -2.51 -29.22
CA LYS A 83 3.08 -2.54 -30.69
C LYS A 83 2.58 -1.27 -31.39
N LEU A 84 2.15 -0.24 -30.66
CA LEU A 84 1.53 0.96 -31.22
C LEU A 84 2.30 2.21 -30.83
N CYS A 85 2.42 3.16 -31.74
CA CYS A 85 2.94 4.48 -31.42
C CYS A 85 1.93 5.25 -30.56
N SER A 86 2.39 6.29 -29.87
CA SER A 86 1.55 7.08 -28.95
C SER A 86 0.22 7.52 -29.61
N LYS A 87 0.27 8.04 -30.85
CA LYS A 87 -0.92 8.45 -31.61
C LYS A 87 -1.90 7.29 -31.84
N CYS A 88 -1.44 6.17 -32.40
CA CYS A 88 -2.31 5.03 -32.67
C CYS A 88 -2.83 4.34 -31.40
N TYR A 89 -2.07 4.44 -30.30
CA TYR A 89 -2.52 3.97 -28.99
C TYR A 89 -3.66 4.85 -28.46
N ILE A 90 -3.53 6.18 -28.52
CA ILE A 90 -4.58 7.12 -28.14
C ILE A 90 -5.85 6.91 -28.99
N GLU A 91 -5.71 6.77 -30.31
CA GLU A 91 -6.85 6.49 -31.21
C GLU A 91 -7.57 5.18 -30.83
N LYS A 92 -6.80 4.12 -30.54
CA LYS A 92 -7.36 2.86 -30.06
C LYS A 92 -8.10 3.04 -28.73
N LEU A 93 -7.56 3.82 -27.79
CA LEU A 93 -8.25 4.11 -26.52
C LEU A 93 -9.53 4.92 -26.73
N ILE A 94 -9.53 5.92 -27.61
CA ILE A 94 -10.74 6.69 -27.95
C ILE A 94 -11.81 5.76 -28.53
N HIS A 95 -11.45 4.86 -29.45
CA HIS A 95 -12.41 3.90 -30.02
C HIS A 95 -12.92 2.89 -28.97
N LEU A 96 -12.04 2.39 -28.10
CA LEU A 96 -12.42 1.53 -26.98
C LEU A 96 -13.33 2.28 -25.98
N ASN A 97 -13.12 3.58 -25.76
CA ASN A 97 -13.95 4.38 -24.87
C ASN A 97 -15.31 4.69 -25.52
N LYS A 98 -15.37 4.99 -26.83
CA LYS A 98 -16.62 5.17 -27.59
C LYS A 98 -17.49 3.92 -27.55
N THR A 99 -16.89 2.74 -27.74
CA THR A 99 -17.60 1.45 -27.62
C THR A 99 -17.94 1.07 -26.18
N ARG A 100 -17.29 1.72 -25.21
CA ARG A 100 -17.56 1.58 -23.76
C ARG A 100 -18.40 2.73 -23.19
N GLU A 101 -18.98 3.59 -24.02
CA GLU A 101 -20.08 4.48 -23.63
C GLU A 101 -21.32 3.61 -23.36
N ARG A 102 -21.22 2.74 -22.35
CA ARG A 102 -22.38 2.27 -21.63
C ARG A 102 -22.99 3.53 -21.05
N HIS A 103 -24.10 3.96 -21.65
CA HIS A 103 -24.96 4.98 -21.07
C HIS A 103 -25.49 4.43 -19.75
N TYR A 104 -24.69 4.61 -18.70
CA TYR A 104 -25.14 4.34 -17.36
C TYR A 104 -26.17 5.40 -17.03
N THR A 105 -27.43 4.99 -17.14
CA THR A 105 -28.57 5.77 -16.69
C THR A 105 -28.36 6.17 -15.23
N LYS A 106 -28.99 7.28 -14.81
CA LYS A 106 -28.88 7.78 -13.43
C LYS A 106 -29.28 6.69 -12.43
N GLU A 107 -30.27 5.90 -12.81
CA GLU A 107 -30.81 4.74 -12.08
C GLU A 107 -29.75 3.65 -11.94
N TYR A 108 -29.05 3.29 -13.01
CA TYR A 108 -27.99 2.28 -12.95
C TYR A 108 -26.80 2.74 -12.07
N ARG A 109 -26.41 4.02 -12.14
CA ARG A 109 -25.38 4.58 -11.26
C ARG A 109 -25.80 4.50 -9.79
N LYS A 110 -27.08 4.77 -9.49
CA LYS A 110 -27.65 4.62 -8.16
C LYS A 110 -27.57 3.16 -7.69
N GLN A 111 -27.96 2.20 -8.53
CA GLN A 111 -27.88 0.76 -8.22
C GLN A 111 -26.45 0.28 -7.95
N ILE A 112 -25.47 0.70 -8.77
CA ILE A 112 -24.06 0.41 -8.48
C ILE A 112 -23.67 1.00 -7.13
N SER A 113 -23.95 2.27 -6.89
CA SER A 113 -23.61 2.95 -5.64
C SER A 113 -24.18 2.22 -4.42
N GLU A 114 -25.44 1.77 -4.48
CA GLU A 114 -26.10 1.00 -3.43
C GLU A 114 -25.46 -0.37 -3.20
N ARG A 115 -25.04 -1.06 -4.27
CA ARG A 115 -24.33 -2.35 -4.18
C ARG A 115 -22.90 -2.20 -3.67
N THR A 116 -22.25 -1.09 -4.01
CA THR A 116 -20.87 -0.79 -3.63
C THR A 116 -20.83 0.19 -2.47
N SER A 117 -21.76 0.13 -1.53
CA SER A 117 -21.70 0.95 -0.33
C SER A 117 -22.25 0.23 0.90
N GLY A 118 -21.86 0.74 2.07
CA GLY A 118 -22.25 0.17 3.36
C GLY A 118 -21.85 -1.30 3.50
N GLU A 119 -22.73 -2.08 4.11
CA GLU A 119 -22.53 -3.49 4.40
C GLU A 119 -22.58 -4.39 3.15
N LYS A 120 -23.19 -3.90 2.06
CA LYS A 120 -23.26 -4.62 0.78
C LYS A 120 -21.94 -4.59 0.00
N HIS A 121 -21.03 -3.68 0.37
CA HIS A 121 -19.76 -3.55 -0.32
C HIS A 121 -18.95 -4.85 -0.16
N PRO A 122 -18.38 -5.44 -1.23
CA PRO A 122 -17.68 -6.73 -1.15
C PRO A 122 -16.45 -6.71 -0.23
N ASN A 123 -15.79 -5.55 -0.10
CA ASN A 123 -14.71 -5.31 0.87
C ASN A 123 -15.19 -4.84 2.26
N TRP A 124 -16.46 -5.03 2.62
CA TRP A 124 -16.95 -4.72 3.95
C TRP A 124 -16.35 -5.68 4.98
N GLN A 125 -15.62 -5.13 5.96
CA GLN A 125 -14.90 -5.92 6.96
C GLN A 125 -15.70 -6.11 8.27
N GLY A 126 -16.98 -5.77 8.29
CA GLY A 126 -17.76 -5.73 9.54
C GLY A 126 -17.12 -4.78 10.55
N ASP A 127 -17.10 -5.16 11.82
CA ASP A 127 -16.54 -4.34 12.91
C ASP A 127 -15.01 -4.42 13.02
N LYS A 128 -14.36 -5.32 12.28
CA LYS A 128 -12.90 -5.46 12.24
C LYS A 128 -12.24 -4.46 11.30
N VAL A 129 -12.74 -3.23 11.28
CA VAL A 129 -12.23 -2.16 10.42
C VAL A 129 -11.03 -1.48 11.10
N GLY A 130 -9.92 -1.35 10.37
CA GLY A 130 -8.75 -0.64 10.90
C GLY A 130 -8.96 0.87 11.05
N TYR A 131 -8.07 1.52 11.79
CA TYR A 131 -8.04 2.98 12.03
C TYR A 131 -8.38 3.84 10.81
N LYS A 132 -7.71 3.59 9.66
CA LYS A 132 -7.93 4.36 8.42
C LYS A 132 -9.37 4.23 7.89
N GLY A 133 -9.94 3.03 7.96
CA GLY A 133 -11.29 2.77 7.48
C GLY A 133 -12.34 3.47 8.36
N LEU A 134 -12.12 3.52 9.68
CA LEU A 134 -12.98 4.27 10.59
C LEU A 134 -12.90 5.77 10.37
N HIS A 135 -11.70 6.31 10.18
CA HIS A 135 -11.52 7.72 9.83
C HIS A 135 -12.20 8.09 8.52
N GLN A 136 -12.16 7.22 7.52
CA GLN A 136 -12.93 7.44 6.29
C GLN A 136 -14.44 7.35 6.53
N TRP A 137 -14.89 6.38 7.33
CA TRP A 137 -16.29 6.20 7.64
C TRP A 137 -16.88 7.40 8.39
N VAL A 138 -16.23 7.88 9.46
CA VAL A 138 -16.71 9.02 10.25
C VAL A 138 -16.75 10.29 9.39
N ASN A 139 -15.72 10.53 8.55
CA ASN A 139 -15.70 11.67 7.63
C ASN A 139 -16.81 11.60 6.58
N LYS A 140 -17.13 10.40 6.08
CA LYS A 140 -18.19 10.21 5.09
C LYS A 140 -19.58 10.38 5.69
N LYS A 141 -19.77 9.97 6.96
CA LYS A 141 -21.09 9.99 7.62
C LYS A 141 -21.40 11.32 8.30
N PHE A 142 -20.40 11.98 8.90
CA PHE A 142 -20.59 13.19 9.70
C PHE A 142 -19.92 14.43 9.11
N GLY A 143 -19.31 14.30 7.93
CA GLY A 143 -18.53 15.36 7.31
C GLY A 143 -17.11 15.44 7.87
N LYS A 144 -16.32 16.40 7.38
CA LYS A 144 -14.99 16.65 7.94
C LYS A 144 -15.12 17.31 9.31
N ALA A 145 -14.24 16.94 10.23
CA ALA A 145 -14.10 17.67 11.49
C ALA A 145 -13.84 19.16 11.19
N ASN A 146 -14.51 20.04 11.91
CA ASN A 146 -14.51 21.49 11.64
C ASN A 146 -14.31 22.36 12.89
N LYS A 147 -14.13 21.75 14.06
CA LYS A 147 -13.86 22.43 15.32
C LYS A 147 -13.04 21.56 16.26
N CYS A 148 -12.38 22.17 17.23
CA CYS A 148 -11.73 21.45 18.32
C CYS A 148 -12.66 21.42 19.54
N GLU A 149 -12.96 20.23 20.03
CA GLU A 149 -13.80 19.98 21.21
C GLU A 149 -12.98 19.97 22.52
N ASN A 150 -11.64 20.05 22.43
CA ASN A 150 -10.79 20.22 23.60
C ASN A 150 -10.94 21.64 24.18
N LYS A 151 -11.39 21.73 25.43
CA LYS A 151 -11.62 22.99 26.16
C LYS A 151 -10.34 23.82 26.34
N SER A 152 -9.18 23.19 26.41
CA SER A 152 -7.88 23.86 26.53
C SER A 152 -7.28 24.28 25.18
N CYS A 153 -8.04 24.19 24.09
CA CYS A 153 -7.58 24.59 22.76
C CYS A 153 -7.80 26.09 22.53
N ASN A 154 -6.77 26.79 22.05
CA ASN A 154 -6.87 28.20 21.66
C ASN A 154 -7.61 28.43 20.33
N LYS A 155 -8.13 27.36 19.69
CA LYS A 155 -8.91 27.40 18.43
C LYS A 155 -8.25 28.10 17.24
N THR A 156 -6.92 28.22 17.22
CA THR A 156 -6.15 28.89 16.16
C THR A 156 -5.81 28.00 14.95
N SER A 157 -6.40 26.82 14.83
CA SER A 157 -6.01 25.84 13.80
C SER A 157 -7.04 25.75 12.70
N ASP A 158 -6.60 25.68 11.45
CA ASP A 158 -7.49 25.45 10.30
C ASP A 158 -7.67 23.96 9.97
N MET A 159 -7.02 23.08 10.72
CA MET A 159 -6.99 21.64 10.45
C MET A 159 -7.48 20.84 11.64
N TYR A 160 -8.59 20.13 11.42
CA TYR A 160 -9.25 19.30 12.41
C TYR A 160 -9.37 17.86 11.92
N GLU A 161 -9.29 16.94 12.87
CA GLU A 161 -9.35 15.50 12.65
C GLU A 161 -10.26 14.88 13.72
N TYR A 162 -10.89 13.75 13.37
CA TYR A 162 -11.50 12.90 14.39
C TYR A 162 -10.41 12.14 15.13
N SER A 163 -10.57 12.03 16.44
CA SER A 163 -9.74 11.21 17.30
C SER A 163 -10.65 10.27 18.07
N LEU A 164 -10.17 9.07 18.39
CA LEU A 164 -10.93 8.11 19.21
C LEU A 164 -10.87 8.54 20.67
N LEU A 165 -12.01 8.55 21.36
CA LEU A 165 -12.05 8.79 22.80
C LEU A 165 -11.38 7.65 23.56
N LYS A 166 -10.68 8.01 24.64
CA LYS A 166 -10.00 7.06 25.52
C LYS A 166 -10.97 6.03 26.08
N GLY A 167 -10.56 4.76 26.05
CA GLY A 167 -11.35 3.65 26.58
C GLY A 167 -12.54 3.26 25.70
N LYS A 168 -12.70 3.90 24.54
CA LYS A 168 -13.66 3.46 23.52
C LYS A 168 -12.98 2.52 22.55
N GLU A 169 -13.80 1.63 22.00
CA GLU A 169 -13.36 0.73 20.94
C GLU A 169 -13.52 1.40 19.57
N TYR A 170 -12.77 0.87 18.61
CA TYR A 170 -12.78 1.26 17.20
C TYR A 170 -14.07 0.80 16.49
N GLU A 171 -15.21 1.25 17.00
CA GLU A 171 -16.55 0.96 16.48
C GLU A 171 -17.06 2.11 15.61
N ARG A 172 -18.05 1.81 14.76
CA ARG A 172 -18.75 2.81 13.93
C ARG A 172 -19.82 3.58 14.72
N LYS A 173 -19.44 4.18 15.85
CA LYS A 173 -20.31 5.00 16.71
C LYS A 173 -19.77 6.42 16.80
N ARG A 174 -20.59 7.44 16.53
CA ARG A 174 -20.15 8.84 16.54
C ARG A 174 -19.63 9.29 17.90
N GLU A 175 -20.27 8.83 18.97
CA GLU A 175 -19.93 9.12 20.36
C GLU A 175 -18.57 8.57 20.78
N ASN A 176 -17.98 7.62 20.04
CA ASN A 176 -16.63 7.14 20.32
C ASN A 176 -15.55 8.08 19.80
N PHE A 177 -15.91 9.10 19.02
CA PHE A 177 -14.96 10.05 18.45
C PHE A 177 -15.23 11.46 18.96
N TRP A 178 -14.18 12.26 18.97
CA TRP A 178 -14.25 13.71 19.18
C TRP A 178 -13.42 14.43 18.15
N MET A 179 -13.77 15.68 17.87
CA MET A 179 -13.10 16.50 16.86
C MET A 179 -11.99 17.31 17.53
N LEU A 180 -10.76 17.17 17.05
CA LEU A 180 -9.61 17.87 17.59
C LEU A 180 -8.83 18.57 16.49
N CYS A 181 -8.18 19.68 16.82
CA CYS A 181 -7.13 20.19 15.96
C CYS A 181 -5.90 19.26 16.01
N LYS A 182 -5.05 19.29 14.98
CA LYS A 182 -3.86 18.41 14.89
C LYS A 182 -2.94 18.47 16.12
N SER A 183 -2.75 19.66 16.69
CA SER A 183 -1.89 19.83 17.88
C SER A 183 -2.51 19.21 19.13
N CYS A 184 -3.80 19.41 19.37
CA CYS A 184 -4.54 18.75 20.45
C CYS A 184 -4.60 17.24 20.23
N HIS A 185 -4.79 16.77 19.00
CA HIS A 185 -4.80 15.35 18.66
C HIS A 185 -3.47 14.68 19.01
N LYS A 186 -2.34 15.27 18.58
CA LYS A 186 -1.01 14.75 18.91
C LYS A 186 -0.77 14.71 20.42
N LYS A 187 -1.15 15.75 21.16
CA LYS A 187 -1.01 15.79 22.63
C LYS A 187 -1.87 14.71 23.30
N TYR A 188 -3.08 14.51 22.79
CA TYR A 188 -3.98 13.47 23.26
C TYR A 188 -3.36 12.08 23.08
N ASP A 189 -2.87 11.75 21.88
CA ASP A 189 -2.25 10.47 21.59
C ASP A 189 -1.00 10.19 22.44
N VAL A 190 -0.14 11.20 22.66
CA VAL A 190 1.08 11.07 23.48
C VAL A 190 0.72 10.81 24.94
N TYR A 191 -0.21 11.59 25.51
CA TYR A 191 -0.59 11.45 26.91
C TYR A 191 -1.13 10.06 27.25
N PHE A 192 -1.81 9.40 26.31
CA PHE A 192 -2.30 8.04 26.55
C PHE A 192 -1.26 6.95 26.35
N ARG A 193 -0.26 7.17 25.50
CA ARG A 193 0.86 6.22 25.41
C ARG A 193 1.61 6.11 26.74
N GLU A 194 1.74 7.19 27.51
CA GLU A 194 2.53 7.16 28.76
C GLU A 194 1.80 6.45 29.91
N LYS A 195 0.47 6.45 29.94
CA LYS A 195 -0.30 5.82 31.03
C LYS A 195 -0.58 4.33 30.82
N ASP A 196 -0.49 3.83 29.58
CA ASP A 196 -0.69 2.40 29.32
C ASP A 196 0.58 1.56 29.58
N PHE A 197 1.75 2.21 29.78
CA PHE A 197 3.00 1.54 30.17
C PHE A 197 3.29 1.57 31.69
N SER A 198 2.45 2.19 32.53
CA SER A 198 2.69 2.16 33.98
C SER A 198 2.24 0.87 34.68
N CYS A 199 1.95 -0.20 33.92
CA CYS A 199 1.66 -1.54 34.45
C CYS A 199 2.79 -2.53 34.14
N SER A 200 3.94 -2.31 34.77
CA SER A 200 4.83 -3.40 35.18
C SER A 200 5.61 -2.88 36.39
N GLY A 201 5.11 -3.21 37.58
CA GLY A 201 5.68 -2.83 38.88
C GLY A 201 7.07 -3.39 39.11
N VAL A 202 8.06 -2.86 38.39
CA VAL A 202 9.46 -2.93 38.79
C VAL A 202 9.66 -1.79 39.79
N LYS A 203 9.53 -2.12 41.08
CA LYS A 203 10.12 -1.30 42.12
C LYS A 203 11.64 -1.38 41.90
N ILE A 204 12.27 -0.25 41.58
CA ILE A 204 13.73 -0.10 41.72
C ILE A 204 14.02 0.06 43.21
#